data_AF-A0A9P6WFM0-F1
#
_entry.id   AF-A0A9P6WFM0-F1
#
_cell.length_a   1.000
_cell.length_b   1.000
_cell.length_c   1.000
_cell.angle_alpha   90.00
_cell.angle_beta   90.00
_cell.angle_gamma   90.00
#
_symmetry.space_group_name_H-M   'P 1'
#
loop_
_entity.id
_entity.type
_entity.pdbx_description
1 polymer ?
#
loop_
_entity_poly.entity_id
_entity_poly.type
_entity_poly.pdbx_seq_one_letter_code
_entity_poly.pdbx_strand_id
1 'polypeptide(L)'
;MELYGYLIVLLVIIAFIVLLPLLSGVGNFNRNKNVSEGKHNPMINFKLKEGSDSTKGTSYTFAKTHNKFDVDDKTGLKRRVIGKYDDDPNSYDYDINELIEEDANEQRKEQEERYAQYKGREEEAYDDLA
;
A
#
# COMPACT_ATOMS: atom_id res chain seq x y z
N MET A 1 29.02 -2.22 44.88
CA MET A 1 28.74 -2.95 43.63
C MET A 1 27.32 -2.68 43.13
N GLU A 2 26.30 -2.65 43.99
CA GLU A 2 24.92 -2.42 43.55
C GLU A 2 24.65 -1.00 43.02
N LEU A 3 25.08 0.05 43.75
CA LEU A 3 24.93 1.45 43.29
C LEU A 3 25.59 1.71 41.94
N TYR A 4 26.74 1.08 41.69
CA TYR A 4 27.48 1.20 40.44
C TYR A 4 26.75 0.51 39.28
N GLY A 5 26.10 -0.64 39.55
CA GLY A 5 25.22 -1.30 38.59
C GLY A 5 24.04 -0.42 38.19
N TYR A 6 23.37 0.22 39.16
CA TYR A 6 22.28 1.15 38.88
C TYR A 6 22.74 2.36 38.05
N LEU A 7 23.93 2.91 38.32
CA LEU A 7 24.50 4.01 37.53
C LEU A 7 24.79 3.60 36.08
N ILE A 8 25.30 2.39 35.86
CA ILE A 8 25.54 1.87 34.50
C ILE A 8 24.22 1.71 33.74
N VAL A 9 23.22 1.07 34.36
CA VAL A 9 21.90 0.85 33.74
C VAL A 9 21.23 2.19 33.41
N LEU A 10 21.32 3.17 34.31
CA LEU A 10 20.81 4.52 34.07
C LEU A 10 21.51 5.19 32.88
N LEU A 11 22.82 5.04 32.75
CA LEU A 11 23.59 5.58 31.63
C LEU A 11 23.15 4.93 30.30
N VAL A 12 22.95 3.61 30.28
CA VAL A 12 22.45 2.89 29.11
C VAL A 12 21.06 3.39 28.70
N ILE A 13 20.13 3.56 29.65
CA ILE A 13 18.79 4.08 29.37
C ILE A 13 18.86 5.49 28.76
N ILE A 14 19.67 6.37 29.34
CA ILE A 14 19.87 7.74 28.80
C ILE A 14 20.45 7.69 27.39
N ALA A 15 21.41 6.80 27.13
CA ALA A 15 21.99 6.62 25.81
C ALA A 15 20.93 6.23 24.77
N PHE A 16 20.02 5.31 25.09
CA PHE A 16 18.92 4.94 24.20
C PHE A 16 17.94 6.10 23.95
N ILE A 17 17.58 6.88 24.98
CA ILE A 17 16.68 8.03 24.82
C ILE A 17 17.26 9.08 23.86
N VAL A 18 18.58 9.25 23.83
CA VAL A 18 19.25 10.20 22.94
C VAL A 18 19.51 9.60 21.56
N LEU A 19 19.96 8.34 21.49
CA LEU A 19 20.32 7.68 20.24
C LEU A 19 19.11 7.33 19.38
N LEU A 20 17.99 6.90 19.99
CA LEU A 20 16.81 6.47 19.23
C LEU A 20 16.19 7.59 18.38
N PRO A 21 15.95 8.83 18.88
CA PRO A 21 15.47 9.91 18.04
C PRO A 21 16.42 10.25 16.88
N LEU A 22 17.74 10.18 17.10
CA LEU A 22 18.77 10.47 16.11
C LEU A 22 18.81 9.41 15.00
N LEU A 23 18.77 8.13 15.38
CA LEU A 23 18.74 6.99 14.44
C LEU A 23 17.37 6.88 13.73
N SER A 24 16.28 7.18 14.43
CA SER A 24 14.93 7.09 13.89
C SER A 24 14.62 8.18 12.86
N GLY A 25 15.47 9.21 12.72
CA GLY A 25 15.25 10.31 11.77
C GLY A 25 14.01 11.15 12.08
N VAL A 26 13.43 11.00 13.27
CA VAL A 26 12.25 11.74 13.75
C VAL A 26 12.71 13.18 14.04
N GLY A 27 12.59 14.05 13.04
CA GLY A 27 13.01 15.44 13.11
C GLY A 27 13.95 15.90 12.01
N ASN A 28 14.38 15.02 11.09
CA ASN A 28 15.20 15.43 9.94
C ASN A 28 14.33 16.11 8.86
N PHE A 29 13.87 17.33 9.15
CA PHE A 29 13.30 18.22 8.15
C PHE A 29 14.43 18.75 7.28
N ASN A 30 14.75 18.01 6.22
CA ASN A 30 15.63 18.49 5.15
C ASN A 30 14.91 19.60 4.38
N ARG A 31 14.87 20.81 4.94
CA ARG A 31 14.46 22.03 4.24
C ARG A 31 15.60 22.41 3.29
N ASN A 32 15.66 21.73 2.15
CA ASN A 32 16.38 22.20 0.97
C ASN A 32 15.76 23.54 0.52
N LYS A 33 16.20 24.64 1.14
CA LYS A 33 15.96 25.99 0.67
C LYS A 33 16.96 26.27 -0.45
N ASN A 34 16.67 25.78 -1.65
CA ASN A 34 17.25 26.33 -2.86
C ASN A 34 16.21 27.24 -3.51
N VAL A 35 16.08 28.44 -2.93
CA VAL A 35 15.36 29.61 -3.44
C VAL A 35 16.26 30.78 -3.06
N SER A 36 16.68 31.73 -3.89
CA SER A 36 16.54 32.01 -5.31
C SER A 36 17.40 33.27 -5.52
N GLU A 37 18.44 33.23 -6.36
CA GLU A 37 18.98 34.45 -6.96
C GLU A 37 19.27 34.19 -8.43
N GLY A 38 18.34 34.62 -9.28
CA GLY A 38 18.37 34.38 -10.72
C GLY A 38 17.12 34.93 -11.37
N LYS A 39 17.00 36.26 -11.32
CA LYS A 39 15.97 37.06 -11.98
C LYS A 39 15.97 36.76 -13.48
N HIS A 40 15.03 35.95 -13.94
CA HIS A 40 14.64 35.93 -15.35
C HIS A 40 13.13 35.75 -15.44
N ASN A 41 12.42 36.84 -15.77
CA ASN A 41 11.05 36.74 -16.23
C ASN A 41 11.09 35.98 -17.57
N PRO A 42 10.42 34.82 -17.73
CA PRO A 42 10.06 34.39 -19.06
C PRO A 42 8.87 35.27 -19.44
N MET A 43 9.15 36.34 -20.19
CA MET A 43 8.12 37.10 -20.87
C MET A 43 7.50 36.13 -21.89
N ILE A 44 6.40 35.47 -21.51
CA ILE A 44 5.66 34.58 -22.39
C ILE A 44 4.95 35.46 -23.41
N ASN A 45 5.63 35.72 -24.53
CA ASN A 45 5.04 36.36 -25.69
C ASN A 45 4.09 35.37 -26.36
N PHE A 46 2.85 35.31 -25.88
CA PHE A 46 1.79 34.54 -26.52
C PHE A 46 1.28 35.31 -27.74
N LYS A 47 1.87 35.06 -28.91
CA LYS A 47 1.29 35.50 -30.18
C LYS A 47 0.25 34.48 -30.62
N LEU A 48 -1.03 34.77 -30.39
CA LEU A 48 -2.12 34.10 -31.10
C LEU A 48 -1.95 34.41 -32.59
N LYS A 49 -1.57 33.42 -33.39
CA LYS A 49 -1.82 33.48 -34.83
C LYS A 49 -3.29 33.13 -35.03
N GLU A 50 -4.08 34.14 -35.36
CA GLU A 50 -5.41 33.96 -35.91
C GLU A 50 -5.23 33.32 -37.29
N GLY A 51 -5.55 32.03 -37.38
CA GLY A 51 -5.37 31.23 -38.56
C GLY A 51 -6.14 29.94 -38.38
N SER A 52 -7.26 29.84 -39.10
CA SER A 52 -8.01 28.62 -39.34
C SER A 52 -7.08 27.45 -39.61
N ASP A 53 -7.14 26.43 -38.77
CA ASP A 53 -7.59 25.10 -39.20
C ASP A 53 -7.34 24.07 -38.10
N SER A 54 -8.39 23.30 -37.87
CA SER A 54 -8.44 22.04 -37.15
C SER A 54 -7.20 21.17 -37.39
N THR A 55 -6.26 21.14 -36.46
CA THR A 55 -5.32 20.02 -36.34
C THR A 55 -4.96 19.76 -34.90
N LYS A 56 -5.12 18.49 -34.52
CA LYS A 56 -4.81 17.89 -33.22
C LYS A 56 -3.37 18.25 -32.81
N GLY A 57 -3.23 19.23 -31.94
CA GLY A 57 -1.95 19.62 -31.36
C GLY A 57 -1.57 18.68 -30.22
N THR A 58 -0.93 17.55 -30.54
CA THR A 58 -0.17 16.77 -29.56
C THR A 58 1.08 17.56 -29.15
N SER A 59 1.02 18.27 -28.03
CA SER A 59 2.19 18.86 -27.37
C SER A 59 2.77 17.88 -26.35
N TYR A 60 3.70 17.05 -26.80
CA TYR A 60 4.50 16.15 -25.97
C TYR A 60 5.70 16.91 -25.39
N THR A 61 5.51 17.59 -24.28
CA THR A 61 6.62 17.99 -23.39
C THR A 61 6.21 17.81 -21.94
N PHE A 62 6.01 16.56 -21.53
CA PHE A 62 6.01 16.20 -20.11
C PHE A 62 7.14 15.20 -19.86
N ALA A 63 8.14 15.72 -19.15
CA ALA A 63 9.25 14.96 -18.62
C ALA A 63 8.73 13.70 -17.92
N LYS A 64 9.43 12.58 -18.17
CA LYS A 64 9.21 11.26 -17.60
C LYS A 64 9.09 11.34 -16.06
N THR A 65 7.87 11.36 -15.54
CA THR A 65 7.59 10.93 -14.18
C THR A 65 6.31 10.13 -14.25
N HIS A 66 6.42 8.82 -14.08
CA HIS A 66 5.43 7.79 -14.43
C HIS A 66 4.13 7.79 -13.59
N ASN A 67 3.79 8.86 -12.89
CA ASN A 67 2.58 8.94 -12.05
C ASN A 67 1.57 9.93 -12.62
N LYS A 68 0.80 9.40 -13.58
CA LYS A 68 -0.60 9.67 -13.92
C LYS A 68 -1.21 10.93 -13.27
N PHE A 69 -1.13 12.04 -13.99
CA PHE A 69 -2.04 13.16 -13.77
C PHE A 69 -3.20 13.01 -14.76
N ASP A 70 -4.42 13.15 -14.26
CA ASP A 70 -5.60 13.26 -15.10
C ASP A 70 -5.95 14.74 -15.28
N VAL A 71 -6.29 15.14 -16.50
CA VAL A 71 -6.61 16.53 -16.84
C VAL A 71 -8.12 16.66 -16.86
N ASP A 72 -8.68 17.52 -16.02
CA ASP A 72 -10.13 17.79 -16.05
C ASP A 72 -10.49 18.56 -17.32
N ASP A 73 -11.33 17.98 -18.18
CA ASP A 73 -11.74 18.59 -19.45
C ASP A 73 -12.50 19.92 -19.28
N LYS A 74 -13.13 20.15 -18.13
CA LYS A 74 -13.90 21.38 -17.88
C LYS A 74 -13.03 22.52 -17.36
N THR A 75 -12.03 22.21 -16.55
CA THR A 75 -11.22 23.23 -15.87
C THR A 75 -9.78 23.31 -16.39
N GLY A 76 -9.30 22.26 -17.07
CA GLY A 76 -7.91 22.12 -17.52
C GLY A 76 -6.91 21.91 -16.38
N LEU A 77 -7.36 21.82 -15.12
CA LEU A 77 -6.47 21.61 -13.98
C LEU A 77 -6.06 20.13 -13.87
N LYS A 78 -4.76 19.91 -13.65
CA LYS A 78 -4.19 18.59 -13.41
C LYS A 78 -4.54 18.10 -12.01
N ARG A 79 -5.22 16.97 -11.92
CA ARG A 79 -5.47 16.27 -10.67
C ARG A 79 -4.46 15.15 -10.50
N ARG A 80 -3.90 15.03 -9.30
CA ARG A 80 -3.05 13.88 -8.93
C ARG A 80 -3.96 12.67 -8.78
N VAL A 81 -3.76 11.63 -9.59
CA VAL A 81 -4.49 10.36 -9.45
C VAL A 81 -3.88 9.63 -8.24
N ILE A 82 -4.62 9.58 -7.12
CA ILE A 82 -4.14 9.02 -5.84
C ILE A 82 -4.23 7.48 -5.83
N GLY A 83 -4.99 6.88 -6.74
CA GLY A 83 -5.06 5.43 -6.92
C GLY A 83 -5.76 5.08 -8.23
N LYS A 84 -5.53 3.86 -8.74
CA LYS A 84 -6.43 3.29 -9.75
C LYS A 84 -7.66 2.82 -9.00
N TYR A 85 -8.82 3.40 -9.31
CA TYR A 85 -10.09 2.88 -8.83
C TYR A 85 -10.52 1.78 -9.79
N ASP A 86 -10.99 0.67 -9.25
CA ASP A 86 -11.72 -0.31 -10.03
C ASP A 86 -13.16 0.20 -10.13
N ASP A 87 -13.69 0.23 -11.36
CA ASP A 87 -15.05 0.67 -11.63
C ASP A 87 -16.05 -0.49 -11.47
N ASP A 88 -15.55 -1.73 -11.38
CA ASP A 88 -16.38 -2.91 -11.18
C ASP A 88 -16.76 -3.05 -9.69
N PRO A 89 -18.04 -2.90 -9.32
CA PRO A 89 -18.49 -3.10 -7.94
C PRO A 89 -18.26 -4.52 -7.44
N ASN A 90 -18.14 -5.51 -8.34
CA ASN A 90 -18.00 -6.91 -7.98
C ASN A 90 -16.53 -7.38 -7.89
N SER A 91 -15.56 -6.50 -8.18
CA SER A 91 -14.12 -6.82 -8.12
C SER A 91 -13.64 -7.30 -6.75
N TYR A 92 -14.39 -6.94 -5.70
CA TYR A 92 -14.12 -7.31 -4.31
C TYR A 92 -15.16 -8.26 -3.71
N ASP A 93 -16.11 -8.75 -4.51
CA ASP A 93 -17.04 -9.77 -4.07
C ASP A 93 -16.32 -11.11 -4.01
N TYR A 94 -16.61 -11.89 -2.97
CA TYR A 94 -16.07 -13.25 -2.88
C TYR A 94 -16.78 -14.17 -3.87
N ASP A 95 -16.01 -15.02 -4.55
CA ASP A 95 -16.56 -16.06 -5.41
C ASP A 95 -17.30 -17.09 -4.54
N ILE A 96 -18.64 -17.02 -4.54
CA ILE A 96 -19.49 -17.92 -3.73
C ILE A 96 -19.18 -19.38 -4.03
N ASN A 97 -18.83 -19.70 -5.28
CA ASN A 97 -18.44 -21.05 -5.68
C ASN A 97 -17.13 -21.50 -5.02
N GLU A 98 -16.14 -20.59 -4.91
CA GLU A 98 -14.87 -20.87 -4.22
C GLU A 98 -15.14 -21.20 -2.75
N LEU A 99 -15.98 -20.40 -2.09
CA LEU A 99 -16.38 -20.62 -0.70
C LEU A 99 -17.11 -21.96 -0.49
N ILE A 100 -18.06 -22.29 -1.37
CA ILE A 100 -18.80 -23.56 -1.29
C ILE A 100 -17.86 -24.76 -1.48
N GLU A 101 -16.89 -24.64 -2.40
CA GLU A 101 -15.93 -25.71 -2.67
C GLU A 101 -14.95 -25.89 -1.51
N GLU A 102 -14.51 -24.80 -0.87
CA GLU A 102 -13.70 -24.85 0.35
C GLU A 102 -14.43 -25.60 1.47
N ASP A 103 -15.67 -25.21 1.77
CA ASP A 103 -16.51 -25.85 2.79
C ASP A 103 -16.74 -27.35 2.50
N ALA A 104 -17.06 -27.69 1.25
CA ALA A 104 -17.31 -29.07 0.84
C ALA A 104 -16.05 -29.94 0.98
N ASN A 105 -14.88 -29.39 0.67
CA ASN A 105 -13.62 -30.10 0.78
C ASN A 105 -13.20 -30.31 2.24
N GLU A 106 -13.42 -29.32 3.11
CA GLU A 106 -13.15 -29.44 4.53
C GLU A 106 -14.03 -30.53 5.18
N GLN A 107 -15.33 -30.53 4.89
CA GLN A 107 -16.24 -31.57 5.38
C GLN A 107 -15.88 -32.98 4.91
N ARG A 108 -15.37 -33.12 3.67
CA ARG A 108 -14.91 -34.42 3.17
C ARG A 108 -13.67 -34.90 3.92
N LYS A 109 -12.71 -34.02 4.17
CA LYS A 109 -11.50 -34.36 4.94
C LYS A 109 -11.85 -34.78 6.36
N GLU A 110 -12.72 -34.05 7.05
CA GLU A 110 -13.17 -34.42 8.39
C GLU A 110 -13.85 -35.79 8.43
N GLN A 111 -14.66 -36.11 7.42
CA GLN A 111 -15.30 -37.42 7.30
C GLN A 111 -14.28 -38.54 7.05
N GLU A 112 -13.30 -38.29 6.19
CA GLU A 112 -12.20 -39.23 5.91
C GLU A 112 -11.33 -39.46 7.15
N GLU A 113 -11.01 -38.41 7.90
CA GLU A 113 -10.29 -38.48 9.17
C GLU A 113 -11.09 -39.24 10.23
N ARG A 114 -12.39 -38.96 10.35
CA ARG A 114 -13.30 -39.68 11.23
C ARG A 114 -13.32 -41.17 10.87
N TYR A 115 -13.50 -41.49 9.59
CA TYR A 115 -13.50 -42.88 9.14
C TYR A 115 -12.15 -43.58 9.38
N ALA A 116 -11.04 -42.87 9.16
CA ALA A 116 -9.70 -43.39 9.42
C ALA A 116 -9.47 -43.71 10.90
N GLN A 117 -10.07 -42.96 11.84
CA GLN A 117 -9.98 -43.25 13.28
C GLN A 117 -10.64 -44.58 13.67
N TYR A 118 -11.69 -44.99 12.94
CA TYR A 118 -12.45 -46.22 13.20
C TYR A 118 -11.98 -47.42 12.36
N LYS A 119 -11.21 -47.19 11.28
CA LYS A 119 -10.68 -48.25 10.43
C LYS A 119 -9.74 -49.18 11.22
N GLY A 120 -10.24 -50.36 11.58
CA GLY A 120 -9.51 -51.37 12.37
C GLY A 120 -9.86 -51.45 13.86
N ARG A 121 -10.76 -50.59 14.37
CA ARG A 121 -11.36 -50.67 15.72
C ARG A 121 -12.87 -50.90 15.67
N GLU A 122 -13.32 -51.67 14.68
CA GLU A 122 -14.74 -51.88 14.41
C GLU A 122 -15.45 -52.61 15.56
N GLU A 123 -14.78 -53.54 16.26
CA GLU A 123 -15.37 -54.28 17.39
C GLU A 123 -15.53 -53.39 18.65
N GLU A 124 -14.56 -52.54 18.98
CA GLU A 124 -14.62 -51.64 20.15
C GLU A 124 -15.70 -50.55 20.02
N ALA A 125 -15.98 -50.09 18.80
CA ALA A 125 -16.99 -49.07 18.54
C ALA A 125 -18.43 -49.57 18.69
N TYR A 126 -18.68 -50.87 18.51
CA TYR A 126 -19.99 -51.49 18.74
C TYR A 126 -20.27 -51.77 20.22
N ASP A 127 -19.22 -52.06 21.01
CA ASP A 127 -19.34 -52.28 22.45
C ASP A 127 -19.63 -50.99 23.24
N ASP A 128 -19.12 -49.83 22.80
CA ASP A 128 -19.38 -48.52 23.44
C ASP A 128 -20.81 -47.97 23.18
N LEU A 129 -21.56 -48.55 22.24
CA LEU A 129 -22.93 -48.18 21.89
C LEU A 129 -24.00 -49.08 22.55
N ALA A 130 -23.58 -50.14 23.26
CA ALA A 130 -24.45 -51.11 23.94
C ALA A 130 -24.63 -50.79 25.43
#